data_AF-A0A533YCG2-F1
#
_entry.id   AF-A0A533YCG2-F1
#
_cell.length_a   1.000
_cell.length_b   1.000
_cell.length_c   1.000
_cell.angle_alpha   90.00
_cell.angle_beta   90.00
_cell.angle_gamma   90.00
#
_symmetry.space_group_name_H-M   'P 1'
#
loop_
_entity.id
_entity.type
_entity.pdbx_description
1 polymer ?
#
loop_
_entity_poly.entity_id
_entity_poly.type
_entity_poly.pdbx_seq_one_letter_code
_entity_poly.pdbx_strand_id
1 'polypeptide(L)'
;MRVLTSRIMLAAAAVSAATGLWWAPSFDLAAGLAPAAEYAKKGKRPAAKTSPVIAVAKQYAEAIASGDRVAFGQLDFGCQFALVSTAAAPFKDFPPASDPVYGQCWTILIQAHDTAVELRDEWVNAIWPGKAFLVFYRNQLTSYSPSFYVMARLGLSPPGTGLRVKPVDSAPIPAASFRMRPGAPLVSVPAAVVRLRVTYKDPITSPVTYAPEEYNLTATVKTTAQALKAVTVKWVVLSGLRKLGFPGDTAVLNLPMAGHDGDPIPFVTETGGYIPNSGAWWKPSDAPEVLSAALQRMAQYAEQRDRIALLNRVLIVDPGHVAALTILTGELYQTLVNAGAAVHQVPIGDAALAVRFNELYWNAYAQASRRWNNDHQGAIATHEAVLQDIPPERVALKARVLLELAWSRIGKVAWNRMLDDPGLVRAYKEAEEAFKLTDRPLDKFTATYTMAYAQAYMPNRDNHAMLEKLTEARRWYLQLAGASVDSWRFLLLNDTLKGVVEADPAFKPLLTAS
;
A
#
# COMPACT_ATOMS: atom_id res chain seq x y z
N MET A 1 44.53 31.94 11.40
CA MET A 1 45.16 32.08 12.73
C MET A 1 44.78 30.87 13.59
N ARG A 2 45.80 30.22 14.17
CA ARG A 2 45.87 29.30 15.34
C ARG A 2 44.56 28.68 15.86
N VAL A 3 44.37 27.35 15.76
CA VAL A 3 44.97 26.22 16.55
C VAL A 3 44.34 26.04 17.94
N LEU A 4 43.71 24.88 18.16
CA LEU A 4 43.92 23.93 19.28
C LEU A 4 43.17 22.61 18.90
N THR A 5 43.82 21.52 18.43
CA THR A 5 44.46 20.39 19.16
C THR A 5 43.65 19.88 20.37
N SER A 6 43.21 18.62 20.44
CA SER A 6 44.02 17.37 20.56
C SER A 6 43.12 16.17 20.12
N ARG A 7 43.47 15.19 19.26
CA ARG A 7 44.50 14.10 19.28
C ARG A 7 44.65 13.45 20.67
N ILE A 8 44.40 12.16 20.81
CA ILE A 8 45.37 11.04 20.63
C ILE A 8 44.52 9.75 20.67
N MET A 9 44.49 8.92 19.61
CA MET A 9 45.46 7.84 19.27
C MET A 9 45.37 6.67 20.28
N LEU A 10 45.41 5.36 19.97
CA LEU A 10 45.94 4.46 18.93
C LEU A 10 45.27 3.08 19.26
N ALA A 11 45.28 1.99 18.49
CA ALA A 11 45.61 1.63 17.11
C ALA A 11 45.43 0.10 16.98
N ALA A 12 45.18 -0.35 15.75
CA ALA A 12 45.80 -1.48 15.01
C ALA A 12 45.97 -2.86 15.71
N ALA A 13 45.93 -4.02 15.06
CA ALA A 13 45.58 -4.52 13.72
C ALA A 13 45.91 -6.03 13.74
N ALA A 14 45.37 -6.79 12.76
CA ALA A 14 45.90 -8.05 12.20
C ALA A 14 45.79 -9.34 13.06
N VAL A 15 45.63 -10.57 12.56
CA VAL A 15 45.54 -11.19 11.20
C VAL A 15 45.07 -12.66 11.38
N SER A 16 44.33 -13.16 10.37
CA SER A 16 44.13 -14.53 9.83
C SER A 16 44.54 -15.82 10.58
N ALA A 17 43.69 -16.87 10.54
CA ALA A 17 43.75 -17.98 9.56
C ALA A 17 43.05 -19.29 10.02
N ALA A 18 42.21 -19.82 9.13
CA ALA A 18 41.93 -21.23 8.78
C ALA A 18 41.82 -22.34 9.87
N THR A 19 40.69 -23.04 9.88
CA THR A 19 40.61 -24.50 9.61
C THR A 19 39.16 -24.85 9.27
N GLY A 20 38.97 -25.58 8.16
CA GLY A 20 37.69 -26.17 7.79
C GLY A 20 37.54 -27.57 8.39
N LEU A 21 36.32 -28.02 8.61
CA LEU A 21 35.76 -29.23 8.01
C LEU A 21 34.27 -29.36 8.39
N TRP A 22 33.59 -30.10 7.54
CA TRP A 22 32.16 -30.34 7.38
C TRP A 22 31.35 -30.65 8.65
N TRP A 23 30.10 -30.18 8.69
CA TRP A 23 28.88 -30.99 8.59
C TRP A 23 27.66 -30.06 8.66
N ALA A 24 26.75 -30.18 7.69
CA ALA A 24 25.43 -29.57 7.76
C ALA A 24 24.60 -30.27 8.83
N PRO A 25 23.83 -29.52 9.63
CA PRO A 25 22.58 -30.04 10.14
C PRO A 25 21.44 -29.25 9.49
N SER A 26 20.57 -29.99 8.80
CA SER A 26 19.19 -29.61 8.60
C SER A 26 18.61 -29.19 9.96
N PHE A 27 18.32 -27.91 10.13
CA PHE A 27 17.50 -27.45 11.23
C PHE A 27 16.11 -27.14 10.70
N ASP A 28 15.26 -28.15 10.78
CA ASP A 28 13.85 -27.96 11.09
C ASP A 28 13.73 -26.98 12.26
N LEU A 29 13.28 -25.75 12.00
CA LEU A 29 12.72 -24.90 13.04
C LEU A 29 11.23 -25.19 13.13
N ALA A 30 10.96 -26.37 13.68
CA ALA A 30 9.72 -26.66 14.35
C ALA A 30 9.46 -25.59 15.42
N ALA A 31 8.34 -24.90 15.26
CA ALA A 31 7.43 -24.46 16.32
C ALA A 31 8.04 -24.32 17.73
N GLY A 32 8.75 -23.22 17.96
CA GLY A 32 9.00 -22.68 19.30
C GLY A 32 7.81 -21.85 19.77
N LEU A 33 6.64 -22.47 19.93
CA LEU A 33 5.52 -21.90 20.68
C LEU A 33 5.87 -21.97 22.17
N ALA A 34 6.53 -20.93 22.69
CA ALA A 34 6.50 -20.67 24.12
C ALA A 34 5.11 -20.10 24.46
N PRO A 35 4.41 -20.65 25.47
CA PRO A 35 3.00 -20.36 25.70
C PRO A 35 2.84 -18.94 26.22
N ALA A 36 2.12 -18.10 25.47
CA ALA A 36 1.48 -16.92 25.99
C ALA A 36 0.40 -17.38 27.00
N ALA A 37 0.83 -17.57 28.25
CA ALA A 37 -0.05 -17.89 29.35
C ALA A 37 -0.95 -16.69 29.64
N GLU A 38 -2.22 -16.89 29.27
CA GLU A 38 -3.37 -16.61 30.11
C GLU A 38 -3.87 -15.16 30.23
N TYR A 39 -4.45 -14.64 29.13
CA TYR A 39 -5.68 -13.84 29.20
C TYR A 39 -6.70 -14.34 28.16
N ALA A 40 -6.96 -15.64 28.16
CA ALA A 40 -8.05 -16.25 27.40
C ALA A 40 -8.94 -17.12 28.30
N LYS A 41 -9.44 -16.55 29.40
CA LYS A 41 -10.66 -17.10 30.01
C LYS A 41 -11.82 -16.82 29.06
N LYS A 42 -12.12 -17.81 28.20
CA LYS A 42 -13.41 -18.01 27.52
C LYS A 42 -14.52 -18.17 28.58
N GLY A 43 -14.89 -17.08 29.24
CA GLY A 43 -16.24 -16.92 29.77
C GLY A 43 -17.09 -16.36 28.64
N LYS A 44 -18.16 -17.05 28.23
CA LYS A 44 -19.27 -16.37 27.54
C LYS A 44 -19.74 -15.26 28.49
N ARG A 45 -19.24 -14.03 28.31
CA ARG A 45 -19.80 -12.87 28.99
C ARG A 45 -21.28 -12.83 28.61
N PRO A 46 -22.21 -12.84 29.59
CA PRO A 46 -23.63 -12.74 29.28
C PRO A 46 -23.87 -11.48 28.45
N ALA A 47 -24.80 -11.56 27.49
CA ALA A 47 -25.20 -10.41 26.71
C ALA A 47 -25.50 -9.23 27.66
N ALA A 48 -24.93 -8.06 27.38
CA ALA A 48 -25.15 -6.88 28.20
C ALA A 48 -26.66 -6.66 28.34
N LYS A 49 -27.17 -6.65 29.58
CA LYS A 49 -28.56 -6.27 29.86
C LYS A 49 -28.76 -4.86 29.31
N THR A 50 -29.81 -4.65 28.51
CA THR A 50 -30.07 -3.38 27.82
C THR A 50 -30.29 -2.26 28.83
N SER A 51 -29.24 -1.48 29.10
CA SER A 51 -29.30 -0.27 29.92
C SER A 51 -29.68 0.93 29.06
N PRO A 52 -30.41 1.95 29.57
CA PRO A 52 -30.76 3.15 28.81
C PRO A 52 -29.57 3.83 28.13
N VAL A 53 -28.41 3.91 28.80
CA VAL A 53 -27.18 4.49 28.22
C VAL A 53 -26.64 3.67 27.04
N ILE A 54 -26.79 2.34 27.07
CA ILE A 54 -26.39 1.47 25.96
C ILE A 54 -27.28 1.72 24.74
N ALA A 55 -28.59 1.85 24.95
CA ALA A 55 -29.54 2.11 23.88
C ALA A 55 -29.25 3.46 23.20
N VAL A 56 -28.97 4.51 23.98
CA VAL A 56 -28.63 5.85 23.49
C VAL A 56 -27.35 5.83 22.65
N ALA A 57 -26.26 5.24 23.16
CA ALA A 57 -25.00 5.17 22.40
C ALA A 57 -25.16 4.38 21.09
N LYS A 58 -25.94 3.30 21.12
CA LYS A 58 -26.22 2.48 19.95
C LYS A 58 -27.05 3.26 18.91
N GLN A 59 -28.15 3.90 19.33
CA GLN A 59 -28.99 4.71 18.45
C GLN A 59 -28.22 5.86 17.83
N TYR A 60 -27.36 6.53 18.60
CA TYR A 60 -26.50 7.59 18.09
C TYR A 60 -25.52 7.08 17.02
N ALA A 61 -24.85 5.96 17.28
CA ALA A 61 -23.94 5.35 16.31
C ALA A 61 -24.68 4.89 15.03
N GLU A 62 -25.89 4.34 15.17
CA GLU A 62 -26.73 3.94 14.04
C GLU A 62 -27.23 5.14 13.22
N ALA A 63 -27.61 6.24 13.89
CA ALA A 63 -28.02 7.50 13.23
C ALA A 63 -26.89 8.11 12.39
N ILE A 64 -25.65 8.12 12.92
CA ILE A 64 -24.48 8.56 12.15
C ILE A 64 -24.27 7.63 10.93
N ALA A 65 -24.35 6.33 11.13
CA ALA A 65 -24.14 5.36 10.05
C ALA A 65 -25.21 5.42 8.95
N SER A 66 -26.44 5.82 9.29
CA SER A 66 -27.54 5.97 8.32
C SER A 66 -27.65 7.38 7.72
N GLY A 67 -26.86 8.34 8.19
CA GLY A 67 -26.99 9.73 7.78
C GLY A 67 -28.23 10.45 8.34
N ASP A 68 -28.82 9.94 9.42
CA ASP A 68 -29.97 10.55 10.09
C ASP A 68 -29.51 11.75 10.93
N ARG A 69 -29.60 12.93 10.32
CA ARG A 69 -29.12 14.20 10.90
C ARG A 69 -29.92 14.62 12.12
N VAL A 70 -31.21 14.26 12.17
CA VAL A 70 -32.12 14.66 13.25
C VAL A 70 -31.83 13.81 14.48
N ALA A 71 -31.86 12.48 14.33
CA ALA A 71 -31.54 11.57 15.43
C ALA A 71 -30.10 11.78 15.94
N PHE A 72 -29.15 12.06 15.05
CA PHE A 72 -27.80 12.48 15.43
C PHE A 72 -27.82 13.73 16.32
N GLY A 73 -28.39 14.85 15.84
CA GLY A 73 -28.32 16.10 16.58
C GLY A 73 -29.15 16.10 17.88
N GLN A 74 -30.22 15.31 17.94
CA GLN A 74 -30.98 15.10 19.19
C GLN A 74 -30.22 14.30 20.24
N LEU A 75 -29.23 13.50 19.84
CA LEU A 75 -28.44 12.68 20.76
C LEU A 75 -27.00 13.19 20.93
N ASP A 76 -26.55 14.17 20.14
CA ASP A 76 -25.21 14.76 20.23
C ASP A 76 -25.13 15.81 21.34
N PHE A 77 -24.18 15.66 22.27
CA PHE A 77 -24.01 16.64 23.35
C PHE A 77 -23.61 18.02 22.83
N GLY A 78 -22.71 18.09 21.83
CA GLY A 78 -22.24 19.38 21.32
C GLY A 78 -23.33 20.16 20.62
N CYS A 79 -24.18 19.48 19.85
CA CYS A 79 -25.33 20.08 19.20
C CYS A 79 -26.34 20.62 20.23
N GLN A 80 -26.69 19.81 21.24
CA GLN A 80 -27.59 20.26 22.30
C GLN A 80 -26.97 21.38 23.15
N PHE A 81 -25.66 21.32 23.42
CA PHE A 81 -24.95 22.34 24.19
C PHE A 81 -24.96 23.69 23.47
N ALA A 82 -24.74 23.70 22.15
CA ALA A 82 -24.83 24.92 21.33
C ALA A 82 -26.22 25.58 21.39
N LEU A 83 -27.29 24.76 21.41
CA LEU A 83 -28.66 25.24 21.58
C LEU A 83 -28.88 25.92 22.94
N VAL A 84 -28.53 25.23 24.03
CA VAL A 84 -28.83 25.72 25.41
C VAL A 84 -27.92 26.85 25.87
N SER A 85 -26.66 26.85 25.43
CA SER A 85 -25.65 27.83 25.86
C SER A 85 -25.96 29.24 25.35
N THR A 86 -26.73 29.38 24.28
CA THR A 86 -27.11 30.68 23.69
C THR A 86 -28.56 31.10 23.95
N ALA A 87 -29.42 30.19 24.43
CA ALA A 87 -30.86 30.44 24.55
C ALA A 87 -31.26 31.31 25.75
N ALA A 88 -32.24 32.20 25.57
CA ALA A 88 -32.74 33.02 26.68
C ALA A 88 -33.47 32.21 27.78
N ALA A 89 -34.00 31.04 27.44
CA ALA A 89 -34.76 30.16 28.34
C ALA A 89 -34.42 28.67 28.12
N PRO A 90 -34.67 27.79 29.11
CA PRO A 90 -34.55 26.35 28.97
C PRO A 90 -35.45 25.78 27.86
N PHE A 91 -34.96 24.77 27.13
CA PHE A 91 -35.78 24.04 26.15
C PHE A 91 -36.60 22.95 26.84
N LYS A 92 -37.90 22.88 26.50
CA LYS A 92 -38.79 21.79 26.97
C LYS A 92 -38.79 20.62 26.00
N ASP A 93 -38.71 20.92 24.70
CA ASP A 93 -38.75 19.97 23.61
C ASP A 93 -37.63 20.27 22.61
N PHE A 94 -37.27 19.26 21.82
CA PHE A 94 -36.34 19.45 20.71
C PHE A 94 -36.94 20.36 19.64
N PRO A 95 -36.10 21.14 18.92
CA PRO A 95 -36.53 21.83 17.70
C PRO A 95 -37.19 20.86 16.71
N PRO A 96 -38.11 21.34 15.85
CA PRO A 96 -38.73 20.51 14.83
C PRO A 96 -37.68 19.92 13.89
N ALA A 97 -37.94 18.76 13.30
CA ALA A 97 -36.99 18.07 12.41
C ALA A 97 -36.51 18.91 11.21
N SER A 98 -37.27 19.94 10.82
CA SER A 98 -36.92 20.90 9.77
C SER A 98 -35.97 22.01 10.21
N ASP A 99 -35.63 22.10 11.50
CA ASP A 99 -34.78 23.14 12.04
C ASP A 99 -33.35 23.07 11.46
N PRO A 100 -32.77 24.19 11.00
CA PRO A 100 -31.44 24.20 10.40
C PRO A 100 -30.32 23.75 11.35
N VAL A 101 -30.53 23.78 12.68
CA VAL A 101 -29.51 23.37 13.65
C VAL A 101 -28.99 21.96 13.39
N TYR A 102 -29.86 21.03 13.00
CA TYR A 102 -29.48 19.65 12.72
C TYR A 102 -28.53 19.56 11.51
N GLY A 103 -28.77 20.38 10.48
CA GLY A 103 -27.90 20.49 9.32
C GLY A 103 -26.54 21.13 9.66
N GLN A 104 -26.54 22.14 10.53
CA GLN A 104 -25.30 22.81 10.98
C GLN A 104 -24.42 21.86 11.80
N CYS A 105 -24.99 21.19 12.81
CA CYS A 105 -24.28 20.19 13.60
C CYS A 105 -23.75 19.04 12.75
N TRP A 106 -24.54 18.56 11.78
CA TRP A 106 -24.10 17.53 10.83
C TRP A 106 -22.92 18.00 9.97
N THR A 107 -22.93 19.26 9.55
CA THR A 107 -21.83 19.83 8.74
C THR A 107 -20.52 19.84 9.53
N ILE A 108 -20.56 20.22 10.81
CA ILE A 108 -19.38 20.16 11.70
C ILE A 108 -18.84 18.72 11.82
N LEU A 109 -19.74 17.75 11.97
CA LEU A 109 -19.37 16.33 12.02
C LEU A 109 -18.65 15.89 10.74
N ILE A 110 -19.21 16.21 9.57
CA ILE A 110 -18.63 15.84 8.27
C ILE A 110 -17.30 16.53 8.04
N GLN A 111 -17.17 17.82 8.39
CA GLN A 111 -15.88 18.53 8.30
C GLN A 111 -14.80 17.86 9.15
N ALA A 112 -15.13 17.45 10.38
CA ALA A 112 -14.22 16.67 11.21
C ALA A 112 -13.85 15.34 10.52
N HIS A 113 -14.84 14.62 9.96
CA HIS A 113 -14.61 13.38 9.22
C HIS A 113 -13.71 13.54 7.99
N ASP A 114 -13.85 14.62 7.24
CA ASP A 114 -13.09 14.88 6.02
C ASP A 114 -11.62 15.15 6.28
N THR A 115 -11.27 15.77 7.42
CA THR A 115 -9.85 15.95 7.80
C THR A 115 -9.09 14.64 8.04
N ALA A 116 -9.80 13.54 8.33
CA ALA A 116 -9.19 12.23 8.57
C ALA A 116 -9.07 11.34 7.34
N VAL A 117 -9.75 11.67 6.24
CA VAL A 117 -9.77 10.82 5.06
C VAL A 117 -8.71 11.26 4.06
N GLU A 118 -7.77 10.36 3.84
CA GLU A 118 -6.71 10.53 2.85
C GLU A 118 -7.24 10.50 1.43
N LEU A 119 -6.99 11.58 0.69
CA LEU A 119 -7.09 11.61 -0.76
C LEU A 119 -5.73 11.16 -1.33
N ARG A 120 -5.53 9.84 -1.49
CA ARG A 120 -4.41 9.31 -2.28
C ARG A 120 -4.90 8.83 -3.63
N ASP A 121 -4.37 9.43 -4.69
CA ASP A 121 -4.49 8.93 -6.05
C ASP A 121 -3.09 8.64 -6.57
N GLU A 122 -2.54 7.53 -6.09
CA GLU A 122 -1.17 7.12 -6.38
C GLU A 122 -1.12 6.08 -7.53
N TRP A 123 -2.03 6.21 -8.51
CA TRP A 123 -2.15 5.35 -9.71
C TRP A 123 -1.99 3.84 -9.43
N VAL A 124 -0.77 3.29 -9.50
CA VAL A 124 -0.45 1.89 -9.13
C VAL A 124 -0.84 1.52 -7.70
N ASN A 125 -0.86 2.49 -6.79
CA ASN A 125 -1.24 2.29 -5.38
C ASN A 125 -2.65 2.81 -5.10
N ALA A 126 -3.45 3.13 -6.12
CA ALA A 126 -4.85 3.46 -5.91
C ALA A 126 -5.56 2.29 -5.22
N ILE A 127 -6.48 2.59 -4.31
CA ILE A 127 -7.23 1.58 -3.54
C ILE A 127 -8.73 1.87 -3.69
N TRP A 128 -9.51 0.86 -4.05
CA TRP A 128 -10.98 0.96 -4.14
C TRP A 128 -11.63 1.21 -2.77
N PRO A 129 -12.72 1.99 -2.65
CA PRO A 129 -13.51 2.67 -3.71
C PRO A 129 -12.93 4.01 -4.20
N GLY A 130 -11.66 4.29 -3.95
CA GLY A 130 -10.97 5.46 -4.49
C GLY A 130 -11.31 6.76 -3.76
N LYS A 131 -10.97 7.87 -4.43
CA LYS A 131 -11.11 9.24 -3.91
C LYS A 131 -12.57 9.52 -3.51
N ALA A 132 -12.76 10.17 -2.35
CA ALA A 132 -14.04 10.54 -1.73
C ALA A 132 -14.83 9.42 -1.00
N PHE A 133 -14.60 8.15 -1.31
CA PHE A 133 -15.32 7.03 -0.68
C PHE A 133 -14.44 6.14 0.20
N LEU A 134 -13.14 6.06 -0.08
CA LEU A 134 -12.20 5.29 0.73
C LEU A 134 -12.02 5.98 2.09
N VAL A 135 -12.16 5.20 3.17
CA VAL A 135 -11.70 5.61 4.50
C VAL A 135 -10.41 4.88 4.83
N PHE A 136 -9.32 5.65 4.88
CA PHE A 136 -7.99 5.17 5.25
C PHE A 136 -7.55 5.82 6.57
N TYR A 137 -7.38 5.01 7.63
CA TYR A 137 -6.87 5.47 8.91
C TYR A 137 -5.34 5.49 8.90
N ARG A 138 -4.77 6.67 8.64
CA ARG A 138 -3.31 6.92 8.55
C ARG A 138 -2.58 6.80 9.87
N ASN A 139 -3.18 7.36 10.92
CA ASN A 139 -2.59 7.40 12.25
C ASN A 139 -2.97 6.12 12.99
N GLN A 140 -2.42 5.97 14.19
CA GLN A 140 -2.92 4.95 15.10
C GLN A 140 -4.44 5.10 15.26
N LEU A 141 -5.15 3.98 15.27
CA LEU A 141 -6.60 3.96 15.46
C LEU A 141 -7.03 4.73 16.73
N THR A 142 -6.16 4.82 17.73
CA THR A 142 -6.38 5.61 18.95
C THR A 142 -6.55 7.11 18.72
N SER A 143 -6.14 7.66 17.57
CA SER A 143 -6.18 9.09 17.28
C SER A 143 -7.55 9.62 16.80
N TYR A 144 -8.55 8.76 16.60
CA TYR A 144 -9.84 9.14 16.01
C TYR A 144 -10.99 9.14 17.03
N SER A 145 -11.89 10.11 16.93
CA SER A 145 -13.13 10.15 17.72
C SER A 145 -14.05 8.96 17.39
N PRO A 146 -14.98 8.60 18.29
CA PRO A 146 -15.87 7.44 18.10
C PRO A 146 -16.65 7.43 16.78
N SER A 147 -17.15 8.60 16.35
CA SER A 147 -17.95 8.72 15.12
C SER A 147 -17.19 8.38 13.83
N PHE A 148 -15.86 8.47 13.81
CA PHE A 148 -15.06 8.09 12.64
C PHE A 148 -15.13 6.60 12.31
N TYR A 149 -15.58 5.77 13.25
CA TYR A 149 -15.75 4.33 13.05
C TYR A 149 -17.13 3.94 12.54
N VAL A 150 -18.05 4.90 12.46
CA VAL A 150 -19.44 4.66 12.05
C VAL A 150 -19.95 5.73 11.07
N MET A 151 -19.05 6.42 10.37
CA MET A 151 -19.42 7.46 9.40
C MET A 151 -20.38 6.90 8.34
N ALA A 152 -21.33 7.71 7.87
CA ALA A 152 -22.30 7.30 6.85
C ALA A 152 -21.68 6.75 5.55
N ARG A 153 -20.46 7.20 5.21
CA ARG A 153 -19.71 6.72 4.04
C ARG A 153 -19.01 5.37 4.22
N LEU A 154 -19.03 4.79 5.43
CA LEU A 154 -18.33 3.55 5.72
C LEU A 154 -19.09 2.33 5.21
N GLY A 155 -18.35 1.46 4.50
CA GLY A 155 -18.82 0.12 4.19
C GLY A 155 -20.02 0.08 3.26
N LEU A 156 -20.24 1.09 2.40
CA LEU A 156 -21.36 1.18 1.46
C LEU A 156 -21.54 -0.14 0.67
N SER A 157 -22.32 -1.05 1.25
CA SER A 157 -22.54 -2.41 0.79
C SER A 157 -24.04 -2.65 0.92
N PRO A 158 -24.78 -2.56 -0.20
CA PRO A 158 -26.22 -2.78 -0.20
C PRO A 158 -26.55 -4.18 0.34
N PRO A 159 -27.60 -4.36 1.17
CA PRO A 159 -28.51 -3.35 1.72
C PRO A 159 -28.07 -2.77 3.09
N GLY A 160 -28.34 -1.47 3.29
CA GLY A 160 -28.18 -0.75 4.56
C GLY A 160 -26.84 -0.02 4.73
N THR A 161 -26.51 0.33 5.99
CA THR A 161 -25.37 1.19 6.38
C THR A 161 -23.99 0.52 6.27
N GLY A 162 -23.89 -0.66 5.65
CA GLY A 162 -22.58 -1.32 5.47
C GLY A 162 -21.94 -1.94 6.72
N LEU A 163 -22.47 -1.65 7.90
CA LEU A 163 -21.91 -2.03 9.19
C LEU A 163 -22.97 -2.61 10.13
N ARG A 164 -22.50 -3.23 11.21
CA ARG A 164 -23.32 -3.69 12.33
C ARG A 164 -22.74 -3.19 13.63
N VAL A 165 -23.57 -2.58 14.46
CA VAL A 165 -23.21 -2.09 15.79
C VAL A 165 -23.81 -3.03 16.84
N LYS A 166 -22.97 -3.60 17.71
CA LYS A 166 -23.40 -4.47 18.81
C LYS A 166 -22.89 -3.95 20.14
N PRO A 167 -23.73 -3.86 21.19
CA PRO A 167 -23.26 -3.49 22.51
C PRO A 167 -22.36 -4.60 23.10
N VAL A 168 -21.28 -4.19 23.77
CA VAL A 168 -20.37 -5.07 24.51
C VAL A 168 -20.70 -5.00 25.98
N ASP A 169 -20.60 -3.82 26.58
CA ASP A 169 -20.92 -3.53 27.98
C ASP A 169 -21.01 -2.00 28.21
N SER A 170 -21.32 -1.61 29.45
CA SER A 170 -21.27 -0.23 29.92
C SER A 170 -20.78 -0.16 31.36
N ALA A 171 -20.15 0.94 31.75
CA ALA A 171 -19.73 1.21 33.13
C ALA A 171 -19.91 2.70 33.47
N PRO A 172 -20.36 3.04 34.69
CA PRO A 172 -20.34 4.44 35.14
C PRO A 172 -18.89 4.93 35.26
N ILE A 173 -18.68 6.21 34.99
CA ILE A 173 -17.41 6.91 35.18
C ILE A 173 -17.65 8.13 36.10
N PRO A 174 -16.59 8.77 36.63
CA PRO A 174 -16.74 10.05 37.33
C PRO A 174 -17.58 11.04 36.53
N ALA A 175 -18.41 11.81 37.24
CA ALA A 175 -19.35 12.75 36.64
C ALA A 175 -18.63 13.73 35.70
N ALA A 176 -19.29 14.05 34.58
CA ALA A 176 -18.81 15.08 33.67
C ALA A 176 -19.12 16.45 34.25
N SER A 177 -18.21 17.41 34.09
CA SER A 177 -18.39 18.76 34.63
C SER A 177 -18.16 19.84 33.57
N PHE A 178 -18.99 20.87 33.57
CA PHE A 178 -18.89 21.98 32.62
C PHE A 178 -19.64 23.23 33.11
N ARG A 179 -19.43 24.36 32.43
CA ARG A 179 -20.20 25.59 32.65
C ARG A 179 -21.17 25.79 31.50
N MET A 180 -22.41 26.19 31.81
CA MET A 180 -23.44 26.43 30.78
C MET A 180 -23.12 27.64 29.89
N ARG A 181 -22.48 28.66 30.46
CA ARG A 181 -22.04 29.90 29.82
C ARG A 181 -20.77 30.42 30.49
N PRO A 182 -20.00 31.30 29.83
CA PRO A 182 -18.91 32.01 30.49
C PRO A 182 -19.38 32.66 31.80
N GLY A 183 -18.64 32.43 32.89
CA GLY A 183 -18.98 32.94 34.23
C GLY A 183 -20.09 32.20 34.99
N ALA A 184 -20.79 31.23 34.40
CA ALA A 184 -21.80 30.45 35.09
C ALA A 184 -21.17 29.45 36.11
N PRO A 185 -21.90 29.03 37.15
CA PRO A 185 -21.44 27.99 38.06
C PRO A 185 -21.10 26.68 37.33
N LEU A 186 -20.13 25.95 37.87
CA LEU A 186 -19.79 24.61 37.40
C LEU A 186 -20.95 23.66 37.75
N VAL A 187 -21.45 22.93 36.75
CA VAL A 187 -22.45 21.88 36.91
C VAL A 187 -21.83 20.51 36.68
N SER A 188 -22.38 19.49 37.34
CA SER A 188 -21.94 18.09 37.21
C SER A 188 -23.10 17.19 36.83
N VAL A 189 -22.87 16.28 35.89
CA VAL A 189 -23.86 15.32 35.42
C VAL A 189 -23.31 13.89 35.43
N PRO A 190 -24.13 12.87 35.74
CA PRO A 190 -23.74 11.48 35.59
C PRO A 190 -23.21 11.18 34.19
N ALA A 191 -22.12 10.40 34.14
CA ALA A 191 -21.50 9.97 32.90
C ALA A 191 -21.25 8.46 32.93
N ALA A 192 -21.38 7.81 31.78
CA ALA A 192 -21.11 6.39 31.61
C ALA A 192 -20.34 6.15 30.31
N VAL A 193 -19.41 5.21 30.37
CA VAL A 193 -18.76 4.65 29.19
C VAL A 193 -19.60 3.50 28.66
N VAL A 194 -19.82 3.48 27.35
CA VAL A 194 -20.44 2.38 26.60
C VAL A 194 -19.46 1.87 25.57
N ARG A 195 -19.22 0.56 25.53
CA ARG A 195 -18.38 -0.06 24.50
C ARG A 195 -19.26 -0.73 23.46
N LEU A 196 -19.10 -0.33 22.20
CA LEU A 196 -19.80 -0.88 21.05
C LEU A 196 -18.82 -1.55 20.11
N ARG A 197 -19.14 -2.77 19.66
CA ARG A 197 -18.41 -3.45 18.61
C ARG A 197 -19.01 -3.08 17.26
N VAL A 198 -18.20 -2.45 16.41
CA VAL A 198 -18.53 -2.13 15.03
C VAL A 198 -17.95 -3.23 14.15
N THR A 199 -18.78 -3.82 13.29
CA THR A 199 -18.36 -4.85 12.32
C THR A 199 -18.76 -4.41 10.92
N TYR A 200 -17.79 -4.28 10.03
CA TYR A 200 -18.02 -3.98 8.62
C TYR A 200 -18.46 -5.25 7.89
N LYS A 201 -19.40 -5.14 6.96
CA LYS A 201 -20.01 -6.31 6.31
C LYS A 201 -19.21 -6.83 5.12
N ASP A 202 -18.42 -5.96 4.50
CA ASP A 202 -17.86 -6.19 3.17
C ASP A 202 -16.34 -5.87 3.15
N PRO A 203 -15.48 -6.84 2.77
CA PRO A 203 -14.05 -6.64 2.69
C PRO A 203 -13.61 -5.69 1.58
N ILE A 204 -14.46 -5.35 0.60
CA ILE A 204 -14.13 -4.45 -0.52
C ILE A 204 -14.37 -2.98 -0.16
N THR A 205 -15.32 -2.70 0.74
CA THR A 205 -15.72 -1.33 1.09
C THR A 205 -15.42 -0.95 2.55
N SER A 206 -14.88 -1.88 3.35
CA SER A 206 -14.49 -1.57 4.73
C SER A 206 -13.30 -0.60 4.80
N PRO A 207 -13.08 0.09 5.94
CA PRO A 207 -11.90 0.94 6.11
C PRO A 207 -10.58 0.19 5.93
N VAL A 208 -9.54 0.93 5.57
CA VAL A 208 -8.15 0.45 5.52
C VAL A 208 -7.34 1.14 6.60
N THR A 209 -6.35 0.46 7.15
CA THR A 209 -5.33 1.04 8.04
C THR A 209 -4.00 0.33 7.82
N TYR A 210 -2.91 0.90 8.31
CA TYR A 210 -1.62 0.20 8.30
C TYR A 210 -1.61 -0.97 9.27
N ALA A 211 -0.79 -1.99 8.98
CA ALA A 211 -0.58 -3.12 9.87
C ALA A 211 -0.06 -2.62 11.25
N PRO A 212 -0.59 -3.13 12.38
CA PRO A 212 -0.24 -2.65 13.72
C PRO A 212 1.25 -2.67 14.08
N GLU A 213 2.03 -3.57 13.45
CA GLU A 213 3.43 -3.83 13.79
C GLU A 213 4.43 -3.07 12.91
N GLU A 214 3.97 -2.32 11.88
CA GLU A 214 4.85 -1.75 10.85
C GLU A 214 4.89 -0.23 10.79
N TYR A 215 4.30 0.50 11.74
CA TYR A 215 4.38 1.98 11.76
C TYR A 215 5.79 2.43 12.19
N ASN A 216 6.76 2.23 11.29
CA ASN A 216 8.11 2.74 11.42
C ASN A 216 8.30 3.83 10.36
N LEU A 217 8.22 5.10 10.80
CA LEU A 217 8.40 6.29 9.97
C LEU A 217 9.79 6.36 9.29
N THR A 218 10.72 5.47 9.64
CA THR A 218 12.08 5.41 9.09
C THR A 218 12.30 4.29 8.07
N ALA A 219 11.29 3.42 7.84
CA ALA A 219 11.44 2.33 6.89
C ALA A 219 11.30 2.83 5.44
N THR A 220 12.29 2.53 4.61
CA THR A 220 12.24 2.70 3.14
C THR A 220 11.31 1.70 2.45
N VAL A 221 10.74 0.74 3.19
CA VAL A 221 9.80 -0.27 2.71
C VAL A 221 8.37 0.22 2.92
N LYS A 222 7.54 0.12 1.88
CA LYS A 222 6.12 0.49 1.90
C LYS A 222 5.39 -0.25 3.03
N THR A 223 4.77 0.47 3.94
CA THR A 223 3.99 -0.09 5.05
C THR A 223 2.80 -0.89 4.52
N THR A 224 2.58 -2.09 5.06
CA THR A 224 1.50 -2.99 4.63
C THR A 224 0.15 -2.42 5.06
N ALA A 225 -0.74 -2.24 4.09
CA ALA A 225 -2.13 -1.86 4.34
C ALA A 225 -2.99 -3.09 4.62
N GLN A 226 -3.96 -2.97 5.54
CA GLN A 226 -4.89 -4.03 5.89
C GLN A 226 -6.33 -3.53 5.94
N ALA A 227 -7.26 -4.36 5.47
CA ALA A 227 -8.69 -4.07 5.52
C ALA A 227 -9.28 -4.41 6.88
N LEU A 228 -9.91 -3.43 7.53
CA LEU A 228 -10.50 -3.56 8.86
C LEU A 228 -11.84 -4.29 8.78
N LYS A 229 -12.03 -5.32 9.61
CA LYS A 229 -13.25 -6.13 9.71
C LYS A 229 -14.11 -5.71 10.89
N ALA A 230 -13.49 -5.45 12.04
CA ALA A 230 -14.21 -5.01 13.22
C ALA A 230 -13.31 -4.23 14.18
N VAL A 231 -13.93 -3.37 15.00
CA VAL A 231 -13.29 -2.64 16.10
C VAL A 231 -14.23 -2.54 17.29
N THR A 232 -13.67 -2.34 18.47
CA THR A 232 -14.46 -1.92 19.64
C THR A 232 -14.19 -0.44 19.91
N VAL A 233 -15.27 0.31 20.01
CA VAL A 233 -15.26 1.77 20.16
C VAL A 233 -15.93 2.12 21.48
N LYS A 234 -15.29 3.01 22.22
CA LYS A 234 -15.75 3.57 23.49
C LYS A 234 -16.52 4.85 23.23
N TRP A 235 -17.72 4.97 23.79
CA TRP A 235 -18.59 6.14 23.72
C TRP A 235 -18.85 6.64 25.13
N VAL A 236 -18.97 7.94 25.31
CA VAL A 236 -19.30 8.55 26.60
C VAL A 236 -20.71 9.11 26.52
N VAL A 237 -21.58 8.68 27.43
CA VAL A 237 -22.98 9.09 27.50
C VAL A 237 -23.20 9.86 28.79
N LEU A 238 -23.80 11.03 28.66
CA LEU A 238 -24.22 11.89 29.77
C LEU A 238 -25.71 11.68 30.04
N SER A 239 -26.13 11.84 31.29
CA SER A 239 -27.53 11.69 31.71
C SER A 239 -27.95 12.77 32.69
N GLY A 240 -29.25 13.01 32.86
CA GLY A 240 -29.76 14.06 33.75
C GLY A 240 -29.68 15.48 33.17
N LEU A 241 -29.44 15.62 31.85
CA LEU A 241 -29.26 16.91 31.19
C LEU A 241 -30.54 17.76 31.19
N ARG A 242 -31.72 17.14 31.25
CA ARG A 242 -33.01 17.85 31.24
C ARG A 242 -33.15 18.81 32.42
N LYS A 243 -32.57 18.46 33.58
CA LYS A 243 -32.56 19.33 34.78
C LYS A 243 -31.75 20.61 34.59
N LEU A 244 -30.86 20.64 33.61
CA LEU A 244 -30.02 21.77 33.26
C LEU A 244 -30.59 22.58 32.09
N GLY A 245 -31.80 22.27 31.63
CA GLY A 245 -32.49 23.00 30.56
C GLY A 245 -32.23 22.48 29.14
N PHE A 246 -31.64 21.28 29.02
CA PHE A 246 -31.52 20.58 27.75
C PHE A 246 -32.86 19.94 27.33
N PRO A 247 -33.15 19.87 26.02
CA PRO A 247 -34.35 19.21 25.53
C PRO A 247 -34.33 17.68 25.77
N GLY A 248 -33.15 17.07 25.69
CA GLY A 248 -32.91 15.66 26.00
C GLY A 248 -32.44 15.44 27.44
N ASP A 249 -32.75 14.28 28.02
CA ASP A 249 -32.14 13.89 29.31
C ASP A 249 -30.76 13.24 29.15
N THR A 250 -30.49 12.65 27.98
CA THR A 250 -29.25 11.95 27.66
C THR A 250 -28.63 12.46 26.37
N ALA A 251 -27.30 12.49 26.32
CA ALA A 251 -26.56 12.85 25.11
C ALA A 251 -25.20 12.13 25.06
N VAL A 252 -24.64 11.98 23.86
CA VAL A 252 -23.35 11.34 23.61
C VAL A 252 -22.28 12.41 23.38
N LEU A 253 -21.17 12.29 24.08
CA LEU A 253 -19.97 13.09 23.84
C LEU A 253 -19.11 12.41 22.76
N ASN A 254 -18.93 13.10 21.63
CA ASN A 254 -18.27 12.55 20.44
C ASN A 254 -17.04 13.36 20.01
N LEU A 255 -17.25 14.58 19.48
CA LEU A 255 -16.16 15.46 19.07
C LEU A 255 -15.64 16.25 20.27
N PRO A 256 -14.33 16.50 20.36
CA PRO A 256 -13.79 17.39 21.38
C PRO A 256 -14.33 18.81 21.14
N MET A 257 -14.81 19.45 22.20
CA MET A 257 -15.18 20.85 22.18
C MET A 257 -14.26 21.60 23.14
N ALA A 258 -13.73 22.73 22.69
CA ALA A 258 -12.97 23.63 23.54
C ALA A 258 -13.88 24.74 24.06
N GLY A 259 -13.78 25.04 25.34
CA GLY A 259 -14.33 26.24 25.96
C GLY A 259 -13.55 27.49 25.56
N HIS A 260 -13.99 28.63 26.06
CA HIS A 260 -13.38 29.92 25.78
C HIS A 260 -11.88 29.96 26.13
N ASP A 261 -11.50 29.31 27.24
CA ASP A 261 -10.13 29.24 27.74
C ASP A 261 -9.34 28.03 27.18
N GLY A 262 -9.90 27.31 26.20
CA GLY A 262 -9.29 26.11 25.61
C GLY A 262 -9.58 24.79 26.35
N ASP A 263 -10.22 24.86 27.52
CA ASP A 263 -10.55 23.67 28.33
C ASP A 263 -11.60 22.77 27.65
N PRO A 264 -11.51 21.44 27.79
CA PRO A 264 -12.49 20.52 27.20
C PRO A 264 -13.89 20.69 27.82
N ILE A 265 -14.92 20.80 26.96
CA ILE A 265 -16.32 20.87 27.37
C ILE A 265 -17.09 19.61 26.87
N PRO A 266 -17.68 18.81 27.77
CA PRO A 266 -17.48 18.83 29.21
C PRO A 266 -16.14 18.18 29.59
N PHE A 267 -15.62 18.53 30.76
CA PHE A 267 -14.51 17.79 31.32
C PHE A 267 -14.99 16.39 31.72
N VAL A 268 -14.28 15.37 31.25
CA VAL A 268 -14.51 13.96 31.54
C VAL A 268 -13.19 13.28 31.83
N THR A 269 -13.21 12.29 32.73
CA THR A 269 -12.03 11.49 33.07
C THR A 269 -11.65 10.47 31.99
N GLU A 270 -12.60 10.14 31.12
CA GLU A 270 -12.41 9.26 29.98
C GLU A 270 -12.99 9.88 28.71
N THR A 271 -12.20 9.91 27.63
CA THR A 271 -12.66 10.31 26.30
C THR A 271 -13.13 9.10 25.49
N GLY A 272 -14.06 9.31 24.56
CA GLY A 272 -14.45 8.29 23.59
C GLY A 272 -13.32 8.00 22.59
N GLY A 273 -13.30 6.80 22.03
CA GLY A 273 -12.35 6.44 20.97
C GLY A 273 -12.18 4.93 20.78
N TYR A 274 -11.21 4.54 19.97
CA TYR A 274 -10.86 3.13 19.76
C TYR A 274 -10.33 2.48 21.05
N ILE A 275 -10.76 1.25 21.32
CA ILE A 275 -10.16 0.41 22.37
C ILE A 275 -8.91 -0.28 21.80
N PRO A 276 -7.71 -0.05 22.37
CA PRO A 276 -6.49 -0.71 21.92
C PRO A 276 -6.63 -2.23 21.82
N ASN A 277 -5.97 -2.82 20.81
CA ASN A 277 -5.94 -4.27 20.56
C ASN A 277 -7.33 -4.91 20.33
N SER A 278 -8.37 -4.13 20.03
CA SER A 278 -9.72 -4.64 19.74
C SER A 278 -10.04 -4.80 18.25
N GLY A 279 -9.15 -4.31 17.39
CA GLY A 279 -9.20 -4.41 15.95
C GLY A 279 -9.12 -5.85 15.46
N ALA A 280 -9.89 -6.15 14.42
CA ALA A 280 -9.82 -7.38 13.66
C ALA A 280 -9.80 -7.04 12.17
N TRP A 281 -9.02 -7.78 11.39
CA TRP A 281 -8.83 -7.57 9.97
C TRP A 281 -9.47 -8.68 9.16
N TRP A 282 -9.80 -8.37 7.90
CA TRP A 282 -10.29 -9.36 6.96
C TRP A 282 -9.19 -10.33 6.58
N LYS A 283 -9.55 -11.61 6.50
CA LYS A 283 -8.68 -12.68 6.02
C LYS A 283 -9.21 -13.23 4.69
N PRO A 284 -8.37 -13.89 3.87
CA PRO A 284 -8.80 -14.50 2.62
C PRO A 284 -10.00 -15.44 2.79
N SER A 285 -10.02 -16.21 3.88
CA SER A 285 -11.07 -17.19 4.19
C SER A 285 -12.39 -16.60 4.68
N ASP A 286 -12.45 -15.31 4.99
CA ASP A 286 -13.63 -14.71 5.59
C ASP A 286 -14.76 -14.45 4.59
N ALA A 287 -14.42 -14.18 3.32
CA ALA A 287 -15.38 -13.85 2.26
C ALA A 287 -14.82 -14.12 0.84
N PRO A 288 -14.37 -15.35 0.54
CA PRO A 288 -13.70 -15.68 -0.73
C PRO A 288 -14.59 -15.41 -1.96
N GLU A 289 -15.90 -15.64 -1.85
CA GLU A 289 -16.86 -15.38 -2.92
C GLU A 289 -16.99 -13.89 -3.25
N VAL A 290 -16.86 -13.01 -2.24
CA VAL A 290 -16.92 -11.56 -2.44
C VAL A 290 -15.67 -11.07 -3.19
N LEU A 291 -14.50 -11.63 -2.87
CA LEU A 291 -13.25 -11.32 -3.59
C LEU A 291 -13.33 -11.79 -5.06
N SER A 292 -13.88 -12.98 -5.29
CA SER A 292 -14.08 -13.52 -6.64
C SER A 292 -15.09 -12.69 -7.44
N ALA A 293 -16.20 -12.29 -6.83
CA ALA A 293 -17.19 -11.41 -7.46
C ALA A 293 -16.63 -10.02 -7.77
N ALA A 294 -15.73 -9.50 -6.94
CA ALA A 294 -15.04 -8.23 -7.20
C ALA A 294 -14.20 -8.31 -8.49
N LEU A 295 -13.52 -9.44 -8.75
CA LEU A 295 -12.76 -9.63 -9.99
C LEU A 295 -13.67 -9.71 -11.23
N GLN A 296 -14.85 -10.31 -11.12
CA GLN A 296 -15.82 -10.32 -12.22
C GLN A 296 -16.36 -8.92 -12.51
N ARG A 297 -16.66 -8.14 -11.45
CA ARG A 297 -17.12 -6.76 -11.57
C ARG A 297 -16.03 -5.85 -12.14
N MET A 298 -14.76 -6.14 -11.86
CA MET A 298 -13.63 -5.35 -12.33
C MET A 298 -13.65 -5.14 -13.85
N ALA A 299 -14.04 -6.16 -14.63
CA ALA A 299 -14.15 -6.10 -16.08
C ALA A 299 -15.20 -5.08 -16.59
N GLN A 300 -16.10 -4.62 -15.73
CA GLN A 300 -17.13 -3.63 -16.08
C GLN A 300 -16.62 -2.18 -16.00
N TYR A 301 -15.45 -1.93 -15.40
CA TYR A 301 -14.88 -0.60 -15.31
C TYR A 301 -14.09 -0.25 -16.58
N ALA A 302 -14.52 0.80 -17.27
CA ALA A 302 -13.84 1.33 -18.45
C ALA A 302 -12.44 1.87 -18.11
N GLU A 303 -12.32 2.58 -16.99
CA GLU A 303 -11.08 3.21 -16.54
C GLU A 303 -10.12 2.18 -15.94
N GLN A 304 -8.90 2.10 -16.50
CA GLN A 304 -7.84 1.22 -15.99
C GLN A 304 -7.51 1.49 -14.51
N ARG A 305 -7.53 2.77 -14.12
CA ARG A 305 -7.26 3.20 -12.76
C ARG A 305 -8.23 2.58 -11.75
N ASP A 306 -9.51 2.47 -12.09
CA ASP A 306 -10.52 1.88 -11.21
C ASP A 306 -10.39 0.35 -11.16
N ARG A 307 -9.99 -0.29 -12.27
CA ARG A 307 -9.63 -1.72 -12.29
C ARG A 307 -8.45 -2.03 -11.37
N ILE A 308 -7.36 -1.27 -11.49
CA ILE A 308 -6.17 -1.38 -10.62
C ILE A 308 -6.55 -1.16 -9.15
N ALA A 309 -7.37 -0.14 -8.86
CA ALA A 309 -7.79 0.16 -7.51
C ALA A 309 -8.56 -1.00 -6.85
N LEU A 310 -9.42 -1.68 -7.62
CA LEU A 310 -10.17 -2.84 -7.13
C LEU A 310 -9.29 -4.08 -6.97
N LEU A 311 -8.33 -4.30 -7.88
CA LEU A 311 -7.34 -5.38 -7.76
C LEU A 311 -6.47 -5.21 -6.51
N ASN A 312 -5.94 -4.00 -6.29
CA ASN A 312 -5.21 -3.67 -5.06
C ASN A 312 -6.05 -3.90 -3.81
N ARG A 313 -7.35 -3.61 -3.87
CA ARG A 313 -8.25 -3.87 -2.74
C ARG A 313 -8.40 -5.37 -2.44
N VAL A 314 -8.51 -6.20 -3.47
CA VAL A 314 -8.51 -7.66 -3.31
C VAL A 314 -7.20 -8.12 -2.69
N LEU A 315 -6.05 -7.62 -3.19
CA LEU A 315 -4.72 -7.99 -2.69
C LEU A 315 -4.41 -7.51 -1.27
N ILE A 316 -5.06 -6.45 -0.79
CA ILE A 316 -5.01 -6.03 0.62
C ILE A 316 -5.68 -7.06 1.54
N VAL A 317 -6.70 -7.76 1.06
CA VAL A 317 -7.44 -8.79 1.82
C VAL A 317 -6.81 -10.17 1.64
N ASP A 318 -6.40 -10.47 0.42
CA ASP A 318 -5.73 -11.70 0.03
C ASP A 318 -4.49 -11.42 -0.83
N PRO A 319 -3.32 -11.21 -0.20
CA PRO A 319 -2.07 -10.95 -0.91
C PRO A 319 -1.64 -12.08 -1.86
N GLY A 320 -2.13 -13.31 -1.62
CA GLY A 320 -1.83 -14.50 -2.41
C GLY A 320 -2.82 -14.76 -3.53
N HIS A 321 -3.76 -13.85 -3.81
CA HIS A 321 -4.85 -14.10 -4.75
C HIS A 321 -4.34 -14.16 -6.21
N VAL A 322 -4.02 -15.38 -6.68
CA VAL A 322 -3.36 -15.64 -7.97
C VAL A 322 -4.04 -14.95 -9.15
N ALA A 323 -5.37 -15.02 -9.24
CA ALA A 323 -6.10 -14.39 -10.36
C ALA A 323 -5.99 -12.86 -10.34
N ALA A 324 -6.00 -12.24 -9.15
CA ALA A 324 -5.89 -10.79 -9.01
C ALA A 324 -4.47 -10.33 -9.37
N LEU A 325 -3.44 -11.05 -8.90
CA LEU A 325 -2.05 -10.83 -9.28
C LEU A 325 -1.86 -10.95 -10.80
N THR A 326 -2.40 -12.01 -11.41
CA THR A 326 -2.27 -12.24 -12.85
C THR A 326 -2.87 -11.10 -13.67
N ILE A 327 -4.09 -10.66 -13.31
CA ILE A 327 -4.77 -9.55 -14.00
C ILE A 327 -4.00 -8.24 -13.77
N LEU A 328 -3.61 -7.95 -12.53
CA LEU A 328 -2.87 -6.72 -12.20
C LEU A 328 -1.54 -6.66 -12.96
N THR A 329 -0.78 -7.74 -12.99
CA THR A 329 0.45 -7.83 -13.77
C THR A 329 0.18 -7.60 -15.26
N GLY A 330 -0.89 -8.17 -15.81
CA GLY A 330 -1.29 -7.93 -17.19
C GLY A 330 -1.62 -6.46 -17.49
N GLU A 331 -2.42 -5.82 -16.65
CA GLU A 331 -2.77 -4.39 -16.78
C GLU A 331 -1.54 -3.49 -16.71
N LEU A 332 -0.67 -3.71 -15.71
CA LEU A 332 0.56 -2.92 -15.53
C LEU A 332 1.56 -3.15 -16.67
N TYR A 333 1.72 -4.40 -17.11
CA TYR A 333 2.57 -4.75 -18.25
C TYR A 333 2.11 -4.03 -19.52
N GLN A 334 0.80 -4.03 -19.79
CA GLN A 334 0.28 -3.36 -20.98
C GLN A 334 0.48 -1.84 -20.92
N THR A 335 0.30 -1.21 -19.74
CA THR A 335 0.60 0.21 -19.56
C THR A 335 2.06 0.52 -19.82
N LEU A 336 2.96 -0.30 -19.25
CA LEU A 336 4.40 -0.15 -19.45
C LEU A 336 4.72 -0.23 -20.96
N VAL A 337 4.31 -1.31 -21.61
CA VAL A 337 4.53 -1.51 -23.05
C VAL A 337 4.00 -0.32 -23.87
N ASN A 338 2.78 0.16 -23.62
CA ASN A 338 2.21 1.29 -24.35
C ASN A 338 3.00 2.60 -24.13
N ALA A 339 3.47 2.84 -22.91
CA ALA A 339 4.29 4.01 -22.60
C ALA A 339 5.62 3.99 -23.36
N GLY A 340 6.17 2.81 -23.66
CA GLY A 340 7.42 2.67 -24.42
C GLY A 340 7.31 3.32 -25.80
N ALA A 341 6.26 2.96 -26.54
CA ALA A 341 5.97 3.51 -27.87
C ALA A 341 5.91 5.04 -27.89
N ALA A 342 5.28 5.64 -26.88
CA ALA A 342 5.15 7.09 -26.76
C ALA A 342 6.50 7.79 -26.51
N VAL A 343 7.43 7.12 -25.82
CA VAL A 343 8.71 7.72 -25.43
C VAL A 343 9.76 7.57 -26.52
N HIS A 344 9.93 6.39 -27.13
CA HIS A 344 10.99 6.19 -28.13
C HIS A 344 10.61 6.66 -29.54
N GLN A 345 9.32 6.87 -29.83
CA GLN A 345 8.80 7.44 -31.10
C GLN A 345 9.27 6.71 -32.39
N VAL A 346 9.62 5.43 -32.30
CA VAL A 346 10.06 4.62 -33.44
C VAL A 346 8.82 4.02 -34.10
N PRO A 347 8.57 4.26 -35.41
CA PRO A 347 7.42 3.71 -36.09
C PRO A 347 7.62 2.21 -36.34
N ILE A 348 6.79 1.38 -35.70
CA ILE A 348 6.79 -0.07 -35.89
C ILE A 348 5.39 -0.48 -36.37
N GLY A 349 5.29 -0.91 -37.62
CA GLY A 349 4.02 -1.24 -38.26
C GLY A 349 3.40 -2.56 -37.80
N ASP A 350 4.17 -3.44 -37.17
CA ASP A 350 3.70 -4.72 -36.63
C ASP A 350 3.46 -4.63 -35.12
N ALA A 351 2.25 -5.00 -34.67
CA ALA A 351 1.87 -4.90 -33.27
C ALA A 351 2.65 -5.84 -32.36
N ALA A 352 3.01 -7.05 -32.82
CA ALA A 352 3.76 -8.01 -32.02
C ALA A 352 5.22 -7.57 -31.84
N LEU A 353 5.85 -7.05 -32.89
CA LEU A 353 7.18 -6.45 -32.81
C LEU A 353 7.15 -5.19 -31.95
N ALA A 354 6.13 -4.33 -32.08
CA ALA A 354 6.01 -3.12 -31.28
C ALA A 354 6.02 -3.45 -29.77
N VAL A 355 5.25 -4.45 -29.34
CA VAL A 355 5.27 -4.93 -27.95
C VAL A 355 6.69 -5.35 -27.52
N ARG A 356 7.38 -6.13 -28.34
CA ARG A 356 8.74 -6.64 -28.03
C ARG A 356 9.81 -5.55 -28.04
N PHE A 357 9.70 -4.60 -28.96
CA PHE A 357 10.59 -3.45 -29.01
C PHE A 357 10.39 -2.57 -27.80
N ASN A 358 9.15 -2.34 -27.37
CA ASN A 358 8.84 -1.59 -26.16
C ASN A 358 9.34 -2.30 -24.90
N GLU A 359 9.23 -3.63 -24.82
CA GLU A 359 9.85 -4.43 -23.75
C GLU A 359 11.37 -4.24 -23.73
N LEU A 360 12.04 -4.38 -24.90
CA LEU A 360 13.49 -4.20 -25.00
C LEU A 360 13.91 -2.78 -24.61
N TYR A 361 13.15 -1.77 -25.05
CA TYR A 361 13.34 -0.38 -24.68
C TYR A 361 13.24 -0.20 -23.16
N TRP A 362 12.19 -0.72 -22.52
CA TRP A 362 12.03 -0.64 -21.07
C TRP A 362 13.04 -1.47 -20.31
N ASN A 363 13.52 -2.59 -20.85
CA ASN A 363 14.61 -3.33 -20.24
C ASN A 363 15.90 -2.50 -20.26
N ALA A 364 16.26 -1.92 -21.41
CA ALA A 364 17.41 -1.02 -21.51
C ALA A 364 17.25 0.23 -20.62
N TYR A 365 16.06 0.82 -20.59
CA TYR A 365 15.73 1.97 -19.74
C TYR A 365 15.72 1.60 -18.25
N ALA A 366 15.13 0.48 -17.85
CA ALA A 366 15.11 0.00 -16.48
C ALA A 366 16.51 -0.41 -16.02
N GLN A 367 17.40 -0.87 -16.90
CA GLN A 367 18.83 -0.99 -16.59
C GLN A 367 19.44 0.39 -16.31
N ALA A 368 19.09 1.41 -17.10
CA ALA A 368 19.49 2.79 -16.83
C ALA A 368 18.82 3.39 -15.56
N SER A 369 17.58 3.03 -15.21
CA SER A 369 16.86 3.49 -14.01
C SER A 369 17.24 2.72 -12.75
N ARG A 370 17.52 1.42 -12.83
CA ARG A 370 18.10 0.63 -11.73
C ARG A 370 19.51 1.10 -11.44
N ARG A 371 20.26 1.56 -12.47
CA ARG A 371 21.44 2.41 -12.30
C ARG A 371 21.12 3.56 -11.34
N TRP A 372 20.07 4.35 -11.62
CA TRP A 372 19.69 5.49 -10.77
C TRP A 372 19.08 5.12 -9.38
N ASN A 373 18.43 3.97 -9.25
CA ASN A 373 17.75 3.51 -8.02
C ASN A 373 18.62 2.61 -7.12
N ASN A 374 19.82 2.25 -7.54
CA ASN A 374 20.88 1.60 -6.74
C ASN A 374 20.56 0.22 -6.12
N ASP A 375 19.52 -0.51 -6.56
CA ASP A 375 19.21 -1.88 -6.10
C ASP A 375 19.44 -2.95 -7.19
N HIS A 376 20.71 -3.13 -7.57
CA HIS A 376 21.10 -4.16 -8.53
C HIS A 376 21.07 -5.57 -7.94
N GLN A 377 21.21 -5.70 -6.62
CA GLN A 377 21.27 -7.01 -5.94
C GLN A 377 19.87 -7.62 -5.83
N GLY A 378 18.85 -6.84 -5.46
CA GLY A 378 17.46 -7.30 -5.45
C GLY A 378 16.99 -7.78 -6.82
N ALA A 379 17.40 -7.07 -7.89
CA ALA A 379 17.12 -7.49 -9.26
C ALA A 379 17.76 -8.85 -9.60
N ILE A 380 19.04 -9.06 -9.28
CA ILE A 380 19.72 -10.35 -9.51
C ILE A 380 19.04 -11.47 -8.73
N ALA A 381 18.83 -11.28 -7.42
CA ALA A 381 18.23 -12.29 -6.54
C ALA A 381 16.83 -12.71 -7.00
N THR A 382 16.02 -11.77 -7.50
CA THR A 382 14.68 -12.06 -8.03
C THR A 382 14.75 -13.00 -9.23
N HIS A 383 15.62 -12.72 -10.21
CA HIS A 383 15.74 -13.57 -11.39
C HIS A 383 16.36 -14.93 -11.06
N GLU A 384 17.31 -14.99 -10.11
CA GLU A 384 17.87 -16.27 -9.61
C GLU A 384 16.79 -17.15 -8.96
N ALA A 385 15.93 -16.57 -8.13
CA ALA A 385 14.81 -17.30 -7.52
C ALA A 385 13.82 -17.81 -8.58
N VAL A 386 13.41 -16.95 -9.51
CA VAL A 386 12.52 -17.37 -10.62
C VAL A 386 13.16 -18.49 -11.44
N LEU A 387 14.46 -18.42 -11.72
CA LEU A 387 15.16 -19.45 -12.49
C LEU A 387 15.14 -20.82 -11.80
N GLN A 388 15.20 -20.85 -10.46
CA GLN A 388 15.11 -22.08 -9.67
C GLN A 388 13.72 -22.71 -9.72
N ASP A 389 12.68 -21.89 -9.77
CA ASP A 389 11.28 -22.34 -9.73
C ASP A 389 10.70 -22.70 -11.11
N ILE A 390 11.42 -22.41 -12.20
CA ILE A 390 10.95 -22.73 -13.55
C ILE A 390 11.01 -24.26 -13.79
N PRO A 391 9.87 -24.88 -14.14
CA PRO A 391 9.86 -26.30 -14.50
C PRO A 391 10.74 -26.61 -15.72
N PRO A 392 11.46 -27.75 -15.76
CA PRO A 392 12.41 -28.07 -16.84
C PRO A 392 11.82 -28.03 -18.25
N GLU A 393 10.54 -28.34 -18.40
CA GLU A 393 9.81 -28.34 -19.67
C GLU A 393 9.54 -26.94 -20.23
N ARG A 394 9.65 -25.89 -19.41
CA ARG A 394 9.37 -24.50 -19.80
C ARG A 394 10.63 -23.83 -20.37
N VAL A 395 11.28 -24.50 -21.33
CA VAL A 395 12.60 -24.14 -21.88
C VAL A 395 12.64 -22.70 -22.41
N ALA A 396 11.60 -22.25 -23.12
CA ALA A 396 11.53 -20.88 -23.64
C ALA A 396 11.42 -19.82 -22.53
N LEU A 397 10.74 -20.13 -21.42
CA LEU A 397 10.67 -19.25 -20.26
C LEU A 397 12.02 -19.21 -19.54
N LYS A 398 12.66 -20.37 -19.38
CA LYS A 398 14.01 -20.47 -18.81
C LYS A 398 15.02 -19.61 -19.59
N ALA A 399 15.00 -19.69 -20.92
CA ALA A 399 15.87 -18.88 -21.78
C ALA A 399 15.68 -17.38 -21.55
N ARG A 400 14.43 -16.91 -21.42
CA ARG A 400 14.13 -15.49 -21.17
C ARG A 400 14.60 -15.01 -19.81
N VAL A 401 14.38 -15.81 -18.76
CA VAL A 401 14.82 -15.45 -17.41
C VAL A 401 16.35 -15.42 -17.31
N LEU A 402 17.05 -16.32 -18.01
CA LEU A 402 18.51 -16.26 -18.14
C LEU A 402 18.98 -14.96 -18.80
N LEU A 403 18.28 -14.47 -19.83
CA LEU A 403 18.62 -13.19 -20.47
C LEU A 403 18.41 -12.00 -19.53
N GLU A 404 17.32 -11.96 -18.78
CA GLU A 404 17.07 -10.90 -17.80
C GLU A 404 18.08 -10.92 -16.63
N LEU A 405 18.48 -12.12 -16.20
CA LEU A 405 19.53 -12.31 -15.20
C LEU A 405 20.88 -11.80 -15.71
N ALA A 406 21.25 -12.17 -16.94
CA ALA A 406 22.48 -11.70 -17.58
C ALA A 406 22.52 -10.16 -17.66
N TRP A 407 21.41 -9.54 -18.08
CA TRP A 407 21.30 -8.08 -18.12
C TRP A 407 21.40 -7.44 -16.75
N SER A 408 20.77 -8.01 -15.72
CA SER A 408 20.88 -7.54 -14.33
C SER A 408 22.33 -7.54 -13.84
N ARG A 409 23.12 -8.57 -14.18
CA ARG A 409 24.55 -8.63 -13.83
C ARG A 409 25.40 -7.61 -14.59
N ILE A 410 25.16 -7.43 -15.89
CA ILE A 410 25.83 -6.38 -16.70
C ILE A 410 25.52 -5.00 -16.12
N GLY A 411 24.25 -4.75 -15.76
CA GLY A 411 23.81 -3.50 -15.15
C GLY A 411 24.54 -3.16 -13.86
N LYS A 412 24.71 -4.15 -12.96
CA LYS A 412 25.50 -4.01 -11.73
C LYS A 412 26.93 -3.54 -12.02
N VAL A 413 27.60 -4.16 -12.99
CA VAL A 413 29.00 -3.85 -13.32
C VAL A 413 29.13 -2.49 -13.99
N ALA A 414 28.24 -2.20 -14.93
CA ALA A 414 28.19 -0.91 -15.61
C ALA A 414 27.95 0.26 -14.64
N TRP A 415 27.29 0.02 -13.48
CA TRP A 415 27.10 1.00 -12.42
C TRP A 415 28.28 1.10 -11.46
N ASN A 416 28.68 -0.03 -10.85
CA ASN A 416 29.74 -0.06 -9.85
C ASN A 416 31.12 0.27 -10.44
N ARG A 417 31.26 0.23 -11.77
CA ARG A 417 32.53 0.41 -12.51
C ARG A 417 33.62 -0.59 -12.09
N MET A 418 33.24 -1.69 -11.46
CA MET A 418 34.10 -2.81 -11.11
C MET A 418 34.17 -3.78 -12.29
N LEU A 419 34.99 -3.44 -13.29
CA LEU A 419 35.05 -4.19 -14.55
C LEU A 419 35.58 -5.62 -14.37
N ASP A 420 36.29 -5.91 -13.29
CA ASP A 420 36.78 -7.23 -12.89
C ASP A 420 35.75 -8.09 -12.15
N ASP A 421 34.52 -7.60 -11.96
CA ASP A 421 33.45 -8.37 -11.31
C ASP A 421 33.14 -9.65 -12.10
N PRO A 422 33.16 -10.84 -11.46
CA PRO A 422 32.89 -12.11 -12.12
C PRO A 422 31.47 -12.20 -12.70
N GLY A 423 30.59 -11.27 -12.32
CA GLY A 423 29.25 -11.10 -12.87
C GLY A 423 29.21 -10.94 -14.38
N LEU A 424 30.22 -10.32 -15.02
CA LEU A 424 30.28 -10.22 -16.49
C LEU A 424 30.48 -11.59 -17.15
N VAL A 425 31.35 -12.42 -16.58
CA VAL A 425 31.59 -13.79 -17.09
C VAL A 425 30.35 -14.65 -16.89
N ARG A 426 29.66 -14.49 -15.75
CA ARG A 426 28.38 -15.18 -15.51
C ARG A 426 27.30 -14.72 -16.50
N ALA A 427 27.15 -13.41 -16.71
CA ALA A 427 26.20 -12.85 -17.67
C ALA A 427 26.42 -13.39 -19.08
N TYR A 428 27.68 -13.46 -19.52
CA TYR A 428 28.02 -14.06 -20.81
C TYR A 428 27.57 -15.52 -20.90
N LYS A 429 27.87 -16.33 -19.88
CA LYS A 429 27.47 -17.75 -19.83
C LYS A 429 25.95 -17.93 -19.77
N GLU A 430 25.25 -17.11 -19.01
CA GLU A 430 23.78 -17.13 -18.91
C GLU A 430 23.14 -16.79 -20.26
N ALA A 431 23.66 -15.77 -20.96
CA ALA A 431 23.22 -15.43 -22.31
C ALA A 431 23.56 -16.55 -23.32
N GLU A 432 24.72 -17.20 -23.21
CA GLU A 432 25.09 -18.34 -24.04
C GLU A 432 24.18 -19.55 -23.80
N GLU A 433 23.82 -19.84 -22.55
CA GLU A 433 22.86 -20.89 -22.21
C GLU A 433 21.48 -20.54 -22.79
N ALA A 434 21.01 -19.31 -22.60
CA ALA A 434 19.75 -18.85 -23.19
C ALA A 434 19.73 -19.02 -24.72
N PHE A 435 20.83 -18.67 -25.39
CA PHE A 435 20.99 -18.88 -26.83
C PHE A 435 20.81 -20.35 -27.22
N LYS A 436 21.37 -21.29 -26.46
CA LYS A 436 21.25 -22.74 -26.73
C LYS A 436 19.83 -23.27 -26.51
N LEU A 437 19.08 -22.67 -25.59
CA LEU A 437 17.75 -23.14 -25.19
C LEU A 437 16.61 -22.62 -26.10
N THR A 438 16.84 -21.59 -26.90
CA THR A 438 15.79 -20.96 -27.72
C THR A 438 16.10 -21.07 -29.20
N ASP A 439 15.07 -21.26 -30.03
CA ASP A 439 15.13 -21.15 -31.49
C ASP A 439 14.47 -19.86 -32.01
N ARG A 440 13.92 -19.04 -31.11
CA ARG A 440 13.22 -17.81 -31.48
C ARG A 440 14.25 -16.78 -31.94
N PRO A 441 14.13 -16.21 -33.16
CA PRO A 441 15.08 -15.22 -33.66
C PRO A 441 15.27 -14.03 -32.71
N LEU A 442 14.22 -13.61 -32.00
CA LEU A 442 14.30 -12.52 -31.03
C LEU A 442 15.20 -12.88 -29.84
N ASP A 443 14.97 -14.03 -29.23
CA ASP A 443 15.76 -14.44 -28.05
C ASP A 443 17.21 -14.76 -28.47
N LYS A 444 17.43 -15.29 -29.68
CA LYS A 444 18.76 -15.48 -30.29
C LYS A 444 19.49 -14.14 -30.49
N PHE A 445 18.79 -13.13 -31.01
CA PHE A 445 19.30 -11.76 -31.12
C PHE A 445 19.65 -11.21 -29.73
N THR A 446 18.72 -11.25 -28.78
CA THR A 446 18.95 -10.71 -27.44
C THR A 446 20.15 -11.39 -26.79
N ALA A 447 20.26 -12.72 -26.85
CA ALA A 447 21.38 -13.46 -26.29
C ALA A 447 22.74 -13.05 -26.88
N THR A 448 22.83 -12.96 -28.21
CA THR A 448 24.08 -12.58 -28.90
C THR A 448 24.45 -11.13 -28.66
N TYR A 449 23.45 -10.26 -28.61
CA TYR A 449 23.64 -8.85 -28.25
C TYR A 449 24.09 -8.69 -26.79
N THR A 450 23.52 -9.44 -25.85
CA THR A 450 23.94 -9.47 -24.44
C THR A 450 25.37 -10.00 -24.28
N MET A 451 25.76 -11.04 -25.02
CA MET A 451 27.13 -11.57 -25.03
C MET A 451 28.15 -10.50 -25.47
N ALA A 452 27.85 -9.76 -26.54
CA ALA A 452 28.69 -8.64 -26.98
C ALA A 452 28.76 -7.52 -25.93
N TYR A 453 27.63 -7.21 -25.29
CA TYR A 453 27.56 -6.20 -24.23
C TYR A 453 28.38 -6.57 -22.99
N ALA A 454 28.37 -7.84 -22.60
CA ALA A 454 29.21 -8.32 -21.50
C ALA A 454 30.69 -8.12 -21.83
N GLN A 455 31.11 -8.45 -23.06
CA GLN A 455 32.48 -8.26 -23.52
C GLN A 455 32.90 -6.78 -23.55
N ALA A 456 31.99 -5.87 -23.91
CA ALA A 456 32.27 -4.44 -23.93
C ALA A 456 32.75 -3.88 -22.58
N TYR A 457 32.33 -4.50 -21.47
CA TYR A 457 32.72 -4.14 -20.10
C TYR A 457 33.85 -4.99 -19.51
N MET A 458 34.29 -6.06 -20.17
CA MET A 458 35.37 -6.90 -19.63
C MET A 458 36.72 -6.16 -19.68
N PRO A 459 37.61 -6.32 -18.68
CA PRO A 459 38.90 -5.62 -18.64
C PRO A 459 39.80 -6.03 -19.82
N ASN A 460 39.73 -7.31 -20.19
CA ASN A 460 40.44 -7.88 -21.34
C ASN A 460 39.47 -7.98 -22.53
N ARG A 461 38.90 -6.84 -22.94
CA ARG A 461 37.93 -6.80 -24.04
C ARG A 461 38.54 -7.34 -25.34
N ASP A 462 37.96 -8.41 -25.85
CA ASP A 462 38.28 -8.98 -27.16
C ASP A 462 37.34 -8.38 -28.22
N ASN A 463 37.86 -7.42 -28.97
CA ASN A 463 37.12 -6.75 -30.04
C ASN A 463 36.73 -7.72 -31.18
N HIS A 464 37.53 -8.76 -31.45
CA HIS A 464 37.21 -9.73 -32.50
C HIS A 464 36.00 -10.58 -32.08
N ALA A 465 36.05 -11.14 -30.87
CA ALA A 465 34.93 -11.90 -30.32
C ALA A 465 33.66 -11.03 -30.18
N MET A 466 33.80 -9.76 -29.81
CA MET A 466 32.66 -8.83 -29.74
C MET A 466 32.06 -8.55 -31.11
N LEU A 467 32.90 -8.35 -32.13
CA LEU A 467 32.45 -8.15 -33.51
C LEU A 467 31.70 -9.38 -34.05
N GLU A 468 32.20 -10.58 -33.78
CA GLU A 468 31.49 -11.83 -34.13
C GLU A 468 30.09 -11.86 -33.51
N LYS A 469 29.98 -11.56 -32.21
CA LYS A 469 28.69 -11.56 -31.51
C LYS A 469 27.73 -10.49 -32.00
N LEU A 470 28.21 -9.28 -32.30
CA LEU A 470 27.37 -8.23 -32.89
C LEU A 470 26.95 -8.55 -34.32
N THR A 471 27.81 -9.21 -35.10
CA THR A 471 27.47 -9.68 -36.46
C THR A 471 26.38 -10.75 -36.40
N GLU A 472 26.51 -11.69 -35.45
CA GLU A 472 25.50 -12.71 -35.22
C GLU A 472 24.18 -12.10 -34.74
N ALA A 473 24.24 -11.15 -33.80
CA ALA A 473 23.07 -10.40 -33.33
C ALA A 473 22.36 -9.68 -34.48
N ARG A 474 23.11 -9.01 -35.36
CA ARG A 474 22.55 -8.36 -36.55
C ARG A 474 21.81 -9.37 -37.45
N ARG A 475 22.41 -10.54 -37.70
CA ARG A 475 21.80 -11.60 -38.51
C ARG A 475 20.47 -12.05 -37.95
N TRP A 476 20.38 -12.26 -36.64
CA TRP A 476 19.12 -12.65 -35.99
C TRP A 476 18.12 -11.50 -35.94
N TYR A 477 18.59 -10.27 -35.70
CA TYR A 477 17.77 -9.07 -35.67
C TYR A 477 17.06 -8.83 -37.01
N LEU A 478 17.78 -8.94 -38.13
CA LEU A 478 17.22 -8.71 -39.47
C LEU A 478 16.22 -9.79 -39.92
N GLN A 479 16.12 -10.91 -39.20
CA GLN A 479 15.06 -11.92 -39.42
C GLN A 479 13.75 -11.55 -38.71
N LEU A 480 13.75 -10.54 -37.85
CA LEU A 480 12.53 -10.09 -37.18
C LEU A 480 11.67 -9.29 -38.15
N ALA A 481 10.38 -9.61 -38.19
CA ALA A 481 9.41 -8.88 -39.00
C ALA A 481 9.39 -7.40 -38.60
N GLY A 482 9.73 -6.49 -39.52
CA GLY A 482 9.81 -5.04 -39.26
C GLY A 482 11.18 -4.52 -38.81
N ALA A 483 12.20 -5.38 -38.69
CA ALA A 483 13.57 -4.93 -38.50
C ALA A 483 14.08 -4.17 -39.73
N SER A 484 14.80 -3.07 -39.49
CA SER A 484 15.47 -2.30 -40.53
C SER A 484 16.92 -2.05 -40.17
N VAL A 485 17.70 -1.62 -41.17
CA VAL A 485 19.09 -1.21 -40.96
C VAL A 485 19.14 0.01 -40.03
N ASP A 486 18.16 0.91 -40.11
CA ASP A 486 18.13 2.12 -39.28
C ASP A 486 17.79 1.81 -37.82
N SER A 487 16.86 0.89 -37.57
CA SER A 487 16.56 0.45 -36.20
C SER A 487 17.70 -0.37 -35.60
N TRP A 488 18.46 -1.12 -36.42
CA TRP A 488 19.71 -1.75 -36.00
C TRP A 488 20.81 -0.73 -35.63
N ARG A 489 21.00 0.31 -36.45
CA ARG A 489 21.97 1.38 -36.17
C ARG A 489 21.66 2.05 -34.84
N PHE A 490 20.38 2.31 -34.55
CA PHE A 490 19.95 2.88 -33.27
C PHE A 490 20.43 2.02 -32.08
N LEU A 491 20.33 0.69 -32.19
CA LEU A 491 20.80 -0.22 -31.15
C LEU A 491 22.33 -0.17 -30.97
N LEU A 492 23.11 0.08 -32.02
CA LEU A 492 24.59 0.18 -31.92
C LEU A 492 25.09 1.52 -31.42
N LEU A 493 24.31 2.60 -31.61
CA LEU A 493 24.71 3.97 -31.28
C LEU A 493 24.30 4.39 -29.86
N ASN A 494 24.04 3.43 -28.97
CA ASN A 494 23.86 3.70 -27.54
C ASN A 494 25.20 4.09 -26.87
N ASP A 495 25.13 4.70 -25.68
CA ASP A 495 26.30 5.22 -24.96
C ASP A 495 27.40 4.19 -24.63
N THR A 496 27.09 2.89 -24.70
CA THR A 496 28.07 1.82 -24.42
C THR A 496 28.81 1.40 -25.68
N LEU A 497 28.07 1.10 -26.75
CA LEU A 497 28.64 0.54 -27.99
C LEU A 497 29.12 1.62 -28.94
N LYS A 498 28.53 2.83 -28.90
CA LYS A 498 28.90 3.95 -29.79
C LYS A 498 30.40 4.21 -29.78
N GLY A 499 31.00 4.30 -28.60
CA GLY A 499 32.44 4.56 -28.47
C GLY A 499 33.31 3.48 -29.11
N VAL A 500 32.87 2.21 -29.09
CA VAL A 500 33.62 1.12 -29.71
C VAL A 500 33.43 1.11 -31.23
N VAL A 501 32.19 1.26 -31.69
CA VAL A 501 31.84 1.27 -33.12
C VAL A 501 32.42 2.50 -33.84
N GLU A 502 32.55 3.63 -33.14
CA GLU A 502 33.17 4.83 -33.67
C GLU A 502 34.69 4.71 -33.76
N ALA A 503 35.33 4.14 -32.73
CA ALA A 503 36.78 4.10 -32.58
C ALA A 503 37.47 2.98 -33.38
N ASP A 504 36.83 1.81 -33.55
CA ASP A 504 37.43 0.67 -34.23
C ASP A 504 36.83 0.49 -35.65
N PRO A 505 37.64 0.67 -36.72
CA PRO A 505 37.18 0.53 -38.10
C PRO A 505 36.57 -0.85 -38.42
N ALA A 506 36.96 -1.90 -37.71
CA ALA A 506 36.44 -3.26 -37.93
C ALA A 506 34.92 -3.36 -37.67
N PHE A 507 34.34 -2.44 -36.90
CA PHE A 507 32.90 -2.42 -36.59
C PHE A 507 32.08 -1.59 -37.58
N LYS A 508 32.71 -0.80 -38.46
CA LYS A 508 31.99 0.04 -39.47
C LYS A 508 31.04 -0.76 -40.37
N PRO A 509 31.35 -2.00 -40.81
CA PRO A 509 30.42 -2.80 -41.60
C PRO A 509 29.10 -3.12 -40.89
N LEU A 510 29.04 -3.05 -39.56
CA LEU A 510 27.79 -3.21 -38.82
C LEU A 510 26.84 -2.01 -38.98
N LEU A 511 27.37 -0.83 -39.37
CA LEU A 511 26.58 0.38 -39.59
C LEU A 511 26.11 0.54 -41.04
N THR A 512 26.60 -0.26 -41.98
CA THR A 512 26.20 -0.13 -43.39
C THR A 512 25.10 -1.13 -43.71
N ALA A 513 24.25 -0.80 -44.69
CA ALA A 513 23.43 -1.82 -45.33
C ALA A 513 24.40 -2.76 -46.07
N SER A 514 24.31 -4.07 -45.80
CA SER A 514 25.03 -5.08 -46.56
C SER A 514 24.00 -5.77 -47.44
#